data_AF-I3YJI1-F1
#
_entry.id   AF-I3YJI1-F1
#
_cell.length_a   1.000
_cell.length_b   1.000
_cell.length_c   1.000
_cell.angle_alpha   90.00
_cell.angle_beta   90.00
_cell.angle_gamma   90.00
#
_symmetry.space_group_name_H-M   'P 1'
#
loop_
_entity.id
_entity.type
_entity.pdbx_description
1 polymer ?
#
loop_
_entity_poly.entity_id
_entity_poly.type
_entity_poly.pdbx_seq_one_letter_code
_entity_poly.pdbx_strand_id
1 'polypeptide(L)'
;MENKQEQEQKAKELAAKRAKYPVLDGGVTDEMRQSWKQANGRVVTVDVFDDMAEEHHVAYFRRPTMDVMSAVNAVSKQDELKGADTMFKNCWLGGSPLVQSDAILKTSALGALGSLFATCHTEIKNL
;
A
#
# COMPACT_ATOMS: atom_id res chain seq x y z
N MET A 1 19.41 26.67 -1.03
CA MET A 1 19.42 25.82 -2.24
C MET A 1 20.25 24.55 -2.05
N GLU A 2 21.31 24.58 -1.24
CA GLU A 2 22.15 23.40 -0.90
C GLU A 2 21.35 22.21 -0.34
N ASN A 3 20.37 22.47 0.55
CA ASN A 3 19.59 21.40 1.18
C ASN A 3 18.69 20.61 0.21
N LYS A 4 18.29 21.20 -0.93
CA LYS A 4 17.44 20.54 -1.93
C LYS A 4 18.25 19.61 -2.83
N GLN A 5 19.45 20.05 -3.25
CA GLN A 5 20.35 19.24 -4.08
C GLN A 5 20.89 18.04 -3.29
N GLU A 6 21.23 18.23 -2.01
CA GLU A 6 21.69 17.14 -1.15
C GLU A 6 20.60 16.09 -0.91
N GLN A 7 19.35 16.50 -0.67
CA GLN A 7 18.21 15.58 -0.53
C GLN A 7 17.95 14.81 -1.82
N GLU A 8 18.04 15.47 -2.98
CA GLU A 8 17.82 14.83 -4.28
C GLU A 8 18.91 13.81 -4.61
N GLN A 9 20.17 14.10 -4.25
CA GLN A 9 21.29 13.18 -4.40
C GLN A 9 21.12 11.93 -3.51
N LYS A 10 20.79 12.13 -2.23
CA LYS A 10 20.53 11.01 -1.29
C LYS A 10 19.35 10.14 -1.74
N ALA A 11 18.28 10.74 -2.27
CA ALA A 11 17.14 9.99 -2.80
C ALA A 11 17.53 9.14 -4.02
N LYS A 12 18.39 9.67 -4.92
CA LYS A 12 18.90 8.92 -6.09
C LYS A 12 19.79 7.75 -5.66
N GLU A 13 20.68 7.95 -4.70
CA GLU A 13 21.54 6.89 -4.16
C GLU A 13 20.71 5.78 -3.48
N LEU A 14 19.72 6.16 -2.67
CA LEU A 14 18.82 5.21 -2.01
C LEU A 14 17.98 4.43 -3.02
N ALA A 15 17.47 5.08 -4.06
CA ALA A 15 16.76 4.40 -5.16
C ALA A 15 17.67 3.42 -5.90
N ALA A 16 18.92 3.80 -6.19
CA ALA A 16 19.89 2.91 -6.83
C ALA A 16 20.29 1.73 -5.93
N LYS A 17 20.29 1.90 -4.61
CA LYS A 17 20.46 0.81 -3.64
C LYS A 17 19.28 -0.16 -3.69
N ARG A 18 18.06 0.37 -3.52
CA ARG A 18 16.81 -0.42 -3.47
C ARG A 18 16.51 -1.16 -4.78
N ALA A 19 16.97 -0.65 -5.92
CA ALA A 19 16.86 -1.34 -7.20
C ALA A 19 17.59 -2.71 -7.24
N LYS A 20 18.47 -2.98 -6.28
CA LYS A 20 19.20 -4.26 -6.16
C LYS A 20 18.55 -5.24 -5.18
N TYR A 21 17.53 -4.83 -4.43
CA TYR A 21 16.88 -5.69 -3.46
C TYR A 21 16.13 -6.82 -4.17
N PRO A 22 16.11 -8.05 -3.63
CA PRO A 22 15.27 -9.12 -4.13
C PRO A 22 13.80 -8.70 -4.01
N VAL A 23 13.07 -8.90 -5.12
CA VAL A 23 11.64 -8.60 -5.19
C VAL A 23 10.85 -9.80 -4.69
N LEU A 24 10.05 -9.58 -3.66
CA LEU A 24 9.20 -10.57 -3.02
C LEU A 24 7.75 -10.19 -3.28
N ASP A 25 7.16 -10.73 -4.34
CA ASP A 25 5.79 -10.44 -4.77
C ASP A 25 4.78 -11.54 -4.42
N GLY A 26 5.24 -12.62 -3.78
CA GLY A 26 4.42 -13.78 -3.44
C GLY A 26 4.02 -14.63 -4.64
N GLY A 27 4.70 -14.52 -5.79
CA GLY A 27 4.42 -15.31 -6.98
C GLY A 27 3.15 -14.88 -7.72
N VAL A 28 2.76 -13.62 -7.59
CA VAL A 28 1.54 -13.08 -8.20
C VAL A 28 1.73 -12.90 -9.71
N THR A 29 1.01 -13.70 -10.50
CA THR A 29 1.09 -13.65 -11.96
C THR A 29 0.29 -12.49 -12.56
N ASP A 30 0.61 -12.12 -13.79
CA ASP A 30 -0.14 -11.13 -14.57
C ASP A 30 -1.61 -11.49 -14.71
N GLU A 31 -1.92 -12.77 -14.90
CA GLU A 31 -3.28 -13.30 -15.01
C GLU A 31 -4.07 -13.08 -13.71
N MET A 32 -3.45 -13.32 -12.55
CA MET A 32 -4.06 -13.03 -11.25
C MET A 32 -4.33 -11.53 -11.09
N ARG A 33 -3.40 -10.67 -11.50
CA ARG A 33 -3.61 -9.21 -11.43
C ARG A 33 -4.75 -8.75 -12.35
N GLN A 34 -4.89 -9.34 -13.53
CA GLN A 34 -5.98 -9.02 -14.44
C GLN A 34 -7.33 -9.49 -13.89
N SER A 35 -7.41 -10.69 -13.32
CA SER A 35 -8.66 -11.19 -12.74
C SER A 35 -9.13 -10.33 -11.56
N TRP A 36 -8.22 -9.85 -10.70
CA TRP A 36 -8.56 -8.91 -9.63
C TRP A 36 -9.04 -7.56 -10.15
N LYS A 37 -8.44 -7.04 -11.23
CA LYS A 37 -8.93 -5.80 -11.85
C LYS A 37 -10.34 -5.95 -12.39
N GLN A 38 -10.66 -7.11 -12.98
CA GLN A 38 -12.01 -7.39 -13.48
C GLN A 38 -13.02 -7.54 -12.34
N ALA A 39 -12.65 -8.24 -11.26
CA ALA A 39 -13.55 -8.52 -10.14
C ALA A 39 -13.73 -7.34 -9.17
N ASN A 40 -12.68 -6.54 -8.95
CA ASN A 40 -12.64 -5.50 -7.91
C ASN A 40 -12.49 -4.08 -8.47
N GLY A 41 -12.38 -3.93 -9.79
CA GLY A 41 -12.16 -2.66 -10.47
C GLY A 41 -10.71 -2.20 -10.33
N ARG A 42 -10.46 -1.16 -9.52
CA ARG A 42 -9.12 -0.58 -9.38
C ARG A 42 -8.31 -1.34 -8.33
N VAL A 43 -7.23 -1.96 -8.81
CA VAL A 43 -6.19 -2.60 -7.99
C VAL A 43 -4.96 -1.71 -7.97
N VAL A 44 -4.34 -1.60 -6.80
CA VAL A 44 -3.09 -0.88 -6.57
C VAL A 44 -2.00 -1.84 -6.14
N THR A 45 -0.77 -1.47 -6.48
CA THR A 45 0.45 -2.13 -6.00
C THR A 45 1.10 -1.21 -4.97
N VAL A 46 1.59 -1.78 -3.88
CA VAL A 46 2.33 -1.09 -2.83
C VAL A 46 3.69 -1.74 -2.71
N ASP A 47 4.73 -0.97 -3.01
CA ASP A 47 6.13 -1.36 -2.84
C ASP A 47 6.61 -0.97 -1.44
N VAL A 48 7.04 -1.98 -0.67
CA VAL A 48 7.56 -1.81 0.70
C VAL A 48 9.02 -2.25 0.71
N PHE A 49 9.93 -1.31 0.98
CA PHE A 49 11.36 -1.56 1.05
C PHE A 49 11.78 -1.71 2.51
N ASP A 50 12.34 -2.85 2.87
CA ASP A 50 13.03 -3.06 4.14
C ASP A 50 14.52 -2.83 3.93
N ASP A 51 15.01 -1.64 4.30
CA ASP A 51 16.44 -1.32 4.16
C ASP A 51 17.34 -2.03 5.19
N MET A 52 16.76 -2.62 6.25
CA MET A 52 17.50 -3.44 7.22
C MET A 52 17.75 -4.85 6.71
N ALA A 53 16.72 -5.46 6.10
CA ALA A 53 16.83 -6.76 5.44
C ALA A 53 17.35 -6.69 4.01
N GLU A 54 17.41 -5.47 3.43
CA GLU A 54 17.70 -5.21 2.02
C GLU A 54 16.72 -5.93 1.09
N GLU A 55 15.43 -5.94 1.43
CA GLU A 55 14.35 -6.63 0.70
C GLU A 55 13.32 -5.67 0.11
N HIS A 56 12.73 -6.04 -1.03
CA HIS A 56 11.64 -5.30 -1.67
C HIS A 56 10.39 -6.17 -1.70
N HIS A 57 9.44 -5.88 -0.83
CA HIS A 57 8.15 -6.58 -0.80
C HIS A 57 7.12 -5.87 -1.65
N VAL A 58 6.33 -6.65 -2.39
CA VAL A 58 5.23 -6.14 -3.19
C VAL A 58 3.92 -6.64 -2.59
N ALA A 59 2.96 -5.73 -2.40
CA ALA A 59 1.63 -6.02 -1.91
C ALA A 59 0.57 -5.46 -2.86
N TYR A 60 -0.52 -6.21 -3.04
CA TYR A 60 -1.62 -5.84 -3.94
C TYR A 60 -2.90 -5.63 -3.15
N PHE A 61 -3.55 -4.49 -3.39
CA PHE A 61 -4.79 -4.12 -2.73
C PHE A 61 -5.84 -3.66 -3.72
N ARG A 62 -7.10 -3.94 -3.45
CA ARG A 62 -8.22 -3.22 -4.08
C ARG A 62 -8.53 -1.95 -3.30
N ARG A 63 -9.25 -1.01 -3.93
CA ARG A 63 -9.84 0.12 -3.20
C ARG A 63 -10.89 -0.36 -2.18
N PRO A 64 -10.98 0.28 -1.01
CA PRO A 64 -12.05 -0.01 -0.06
C PRO A 64 -13.42 0.38 -0.66
N THR A 65 -14.44 -0.41 -0.38
CA THR A 65 -15.85 -0.07 -0.68
C THR A 65 -16.47 0.65 0.51
N MET A 66 -17.64 1.25 0.34
CA MET A 66 -18.37 1.88 1.45
C MET A 66 -18.65 0.89 2.60
N ASP A 67 -18.92 -0.38 2.30
CA ASP A 67 -19.13 -1.41 3.32
C ASP A 67 -17.88 -1.67 4.15
N VAL A 68 -16.71 -1.73 3.49
CA VAL A 68 -15.43 -1.86 4.19
C VAL A 68 -15.16 -0.62 5.04
N MET A 69 -15.39 0.58 4.50
CA MET A 69 -15.19 1.83 5.25
C MET A 69 -16.09 1.89 6.48
N SER A 70 -17.35 1.45 6.35
CA SER A 70 -18.29 1.34 7.46
C SER A 70 -17.79 0.35 8.52
N ALA A 71 -17.35 -0.84 8.11
CA ALA A 71 -16.82 -1.85 9.02
C ALA A 71 -15.56 -1.37 9.76
N VAL A 72 -14.63 -0.74 9.04
CA VAL A 72 -13.41 -0.15 9.63
C VAL A 72 -13.78 0.90 10.66
N ASN A 73 -14.67 1.84 10.33
CA ASN A 73 -15.08 2.90 11.25
C ASN A 73 -15.79 2.34 12.50
N ALA A 74 -16.61 1.29 12.36
CA ALA A 74 -17.27 0.65 13.50
C ALA A 74 -16.26 0.04 14.48
N VAL A 75 -15.20 -0.60 13.96
CA VAL A 75 -14.15 -1.22 14.78
C VAL A 75 -13.17 -0.18 15.35
N SER A 76 -12.76 0.81 14.54
CA SER A 76 -11.80 1.86 14.94
C SER A 76 -12.27 2.69 16.14
N LYS A 77 -13.59 2.86 16.34
CA LYS A 77 -14.14 3.54 17.52
C LYS A 77 -13.78 2.86 18.84
N GLN A 78 -13.50 1.57 18.81
CA GLN A 78 -13.10 0.79 19.98
C GLN A 78 -11.60 0.53 20.00
N ASP A 79 -11.02 0.24 18.84
CA ASP A 79 -9.62 -0.17 18.68
C ASP A 79 -9.14 0.20 17.27
N GLU A 80 -8.34 1.26 17.17
CA GLU A 80 -7.83 1.77 15.90
C GLU A 80 -6.94 0.76 15.18
N LEU A 81 -6.13 -0.03 15.91
CA LEU A 81 -5.26 -1.05 15.33
C LEU A 81 -6.08 -2.18 14.70
N LYS A 82 -7.16 -2.62 15.37
CA LYS A 82 -8.10 -3.58 14.78
C LYS A 82 -8.87 -3.01 13.59
N GLY A 83 -9.18 -1.72 13.61
CA GLY A 83 -9.76 -1.04 12.45
C GLY A 83 -8.81 -1.06 11.25
N ALA A 84 -7.53 -0.76 11.47
CA ALA A 84 -6.50 -0.81 10.45
C ALA A 84 -6.29 -2.25 9.90
N ASP A 85 -6.27 -3.25 10.78
CA ASP A 85 -6.20 -4.66 10.38
C ASP A 85 -7.47 -5.11 9.61
N THR A 86 -8.64 -4.59 9.98
CA THR A 86 -9.90 -4.80 9.24
C THR A 86 -9.80 -4.23 7.83
N MET A 87 -9.24 -3.03 7.69
CA MET A 87 -9.02 -2.41 6.38
C MET A 87 -8.06 -3.25 5.53
N PHE A 88 -6.93 -3.65 6.12
CA PHE A 88 -5.92 -4.48 5.47
C PHE A 88 -6.54 -5.77 4.93
N LYS A 89 -7.19 -6.55 5.80
CA LYS A 89 -7.79 -7.85 5.45
C LYS A 89 -8.84 -7.74 4.35
N ASN A 90 -9.67 -6.70 4.39
CA ASN A 90 -10.73 -6.52 3.41
C ASN A 90 -10.21 -6.05 2.04
N CYS A 91 -9.11 -5.32 2.02
CA CYS A 91 -8.56 -4.75 0.79
C CYS A 91 -7.44 -5.59 0.18
N TRP A 92 -6.82 -6.49 0.95
CA TRP A 92 -5.73 -7.35 0.52
C TRP A 92 -6.15 -8.34 -0.57
N LEU A 93 -5.31 -8.47 -1.61
CA LEU A 93 -5.52 -9.43 -2.70
C LEU A 93 -4.40 -10.47 -2.78
N GLY A 94 -3.15 -10.07 -2.52
CA GLY A 94 -1.98 -10.94 -2.61
C GLY A 94 -0.69 -10.15 -2.47
N GLY A 95 0.45 -10.83 -2.50
CA GLY A 95 1.77 -10.20 -2.34
C GLY A 95 2.70 -11.02 -1.46
N SER A 96 3.82 -10.41 -1.05
CA SER A 96 4.73 -10.95 -0.04
C SER A 96 3.98 -11.40 1.21
N PRO A 97 4.11 -12.68 1.64
CA PRO A 97 3.54 -13.16 2.90
C PRO A 97 4.02 -12.36 4.12
N LEU A 98 5.26 -11.86 4.08
CA LEU A 98 5.85 -11.07 5.17
C LEU A 98 5.09 -9.76 5.40
N VAL A 99 4.48 -9.16 4.36
CA VAL A 99 3.66 -7.95 4.54
C VAL A 99 2.38 -8.24 5.36
N GLN A 100 1.92 -9.51 5.42
CA GLN A 100 0.80 -9.87 6.28
C GLN A 100 1.21 -10.21 7.71
N SER A 101 2.39 -10.81 7.90
CA SER A 101 2.83 -11.34 9.20
C SER A 101 3.68 -10.37 9.99
N ASP A 102 4.51 -9.57 9.34
CA ASP A 102 5.37 -8.58 9.99
C ASP A 102 4.61 -7.28 10.26
N ALA A 103 4.71 -6.80 11.50
CA ALA A 103 3.96 -5.63 11.95
C ALA A 103 4.43 -4.32 11.30
N ILE A 104 5.74 -4.18 11.04
CA ILE A 104 6.32 -2.98 10.44
C ILE A 104 5.97 -2.92 8.96
N LEU A 105 6.14 -4.02 8.24
CA LEU A 105 5.77 -4.12 6.82
C LEU A 105 4.27 -3.89 6.61
N LYS A 106 3.42 -4.51 7.45
CA LYS A 106 1.98 -4.31 7.41
C LYS A 106 1.59 -2.85 7.64
N THR A 107 2.17 -2.21 8.66
CA THR A 107 1.86 -0.82 9.01
C THR A 107 2.32 0.14 7.91
N SER A 108 3.50 -0.10 7.33
CA SER A 108 4.00 0.65 6.18
C SER A 108 3.06 0.56 4.98
N ALA A 109 2.61 -0.65 4.63
CA ALA A 109 1.66 -0.87 3.55
C ALA A 109 0.31 -0.18 3.81
N LEU A 110 -0.19 -0.22 5.05
CA LEU A 110 -1.40 0.50 5.47
C LEU A 110 -1.27 2.01 5.33
N GLY A 111 -0.12 2.58 5.70
CA GLY A 111 0.16 4.00 5.52
C GLY A 111 0.09 4.43 4.06
N ALA A 112 0.68 3.63 3.16
CA ALA A 112 0.58 3.86 1.72
C ALA A 112 -0.87 3.72 1.21
N LEU A 113 -1.61 2.72 1.69
CA LEU A 113 -3.02 2.54 1.33
C LEU A 113 -3.90 3.73 1.76
N GLY A 114 -3.61 4.33 2.93
CA GLY A 114 -4.28 5.54 3.41
C GLY A 114 -4.13 6.73 2.46
N SER A 115 -3.01 6.81 1.73
CA SER A 115 -2.77 7.89 0.76
C SER A 115 -3.72 7.82 -0.45
N LEU A 116 -4.36 6.66 -0.70
CA LEU A 116 -5.37 6.55 -1.76
C LEU A 116 -6.58 7.44 -1.54
N PHE A 117 -6.94 7.75 -0.30
CA PHE A 117 -8.08 8.64 0.00
C PHE A 117 -7.85 10.07 -0.50
N ALA A 118 -6.59 10.50 -0.60
CA ALA A 118 -6.23 11.82 -1.10
C ALA A 118 -6.21 11.91 -2.65
N THR A 119 -6.52 10.83 -3.37
CA THR A 119 -6.41 10.78 -4.84
C THR A 119 -7.64 11.29 -5.60
N CYS A 120 -8.71 11.68 -4.88
CA CYS A 120 -9.94 12.17 -5.49
C CYS A 120 -10.06 13.69 -5.27
N HIS A 121 -10.28 14.44 -6.35
CA HIS A 121 -10.56 15.88 -6.31
C HIS A 121 -12.04 16.13 -6.58
N THR A 122 -12.65 17.06 -5.84
CA THR A 122 -14.06 17.42 -5.98
C THR A 122 -14.22 18.91 -6.27
N GLU A 123 -14.97 19.24 -7.31
CA GLU A 123 -15.38 20.61 -7.63
C GLU A 123 -16.91 20.69 -7.61
N ILE A 124 -17.46 21.70 -6.94
CA ILE A 124 -18.90 22.00 -6.98
C ILE A 124 -19.07 23.27 -7.80
N LYS A 125 -19.88 23.21 -8.86
CA LYS A 125 -20.20 24.36 -9.71
C LYS A 125 -21.68 24.70 -9.54
N ASN A 126 -21.97 25.97 -9.33
CA ASN A 126 -23.34 26.48 -9.43
C ASN A 126 -23.71 26.53 -10.92
N LEU A 127 -24.92 26.07 -11.27
CA LEU A 127 -25.44 26.17 -12.65
C LEU A 127 -25.85 27.62 -12.96
#